data_AF-A0A0B0Q291-F1
#
_entry.id   AF-A0A0B0Q291-F1
#
_cell.length_a   1.000
_cell.length_b   1.000
_cell.length_c   1.000
_cell.angle_alpha   90.00
_cell.angle_beta   90.00
_cell.angle_gamma   90.00
#
_symmetry.space_group_name_H-M   'P 1'
#
loop_
_entity.id
_entity.type
_entity.pdbx_description
1 polymer ?
#
loop_
_entity_poly.entity_id
_entity_poly.type
_entity_poly.pdbx_seq_one_letter_code
_entity_poly.pdbx_strand_id
1 'polypeptide(L)'
;MDEAFSFLQLGWLNAIREWQEEFVGNMSSREFVPEISYAVVSLSLPQGERKIKNLPRGSTVIDYAYMIHTDIGNKMVAAKVNGNLVSPTHVLANAEVVEIITYNHV
;
A
#
# COMPACT_ATOMS: atom_id res chain seq x y z
N MET A 1 0.63 22.84 18.78
CA MET A 1 0.19 21.74 17.90
C MET A 1 1.43 20.93 17.55
N ASP A 2 2.06 20.30 18.54
CA ASP A 2 3.31 19.51 18.38
C ASP A 2 3.56 18.49 19.51
N GLU A 3 2.80 18.50 20.61
CA GLU A 3 2.98 17.49 21.68
C GLU A 3 2.24 16.16 21.40
N ALA A 4 1.08 16.19 20.75
CA ALA A 4 0.27 14.99 20.50
C ALA A 4 0.92 13.99 19.53
N PHE A 5 1.75 14.48 18.60
CA PHE A 5 2.46 13.64 17.63
C PHE A 5 3.63 12.86 18.28
N SER A 6 4.23 13.42 19.34
CA SER A 6 5.31 12.80 20.12
C SER A 6 4.81 11.61 20.96
N PHE A 7 3.63 11.72 21.59
CA PHE A 7 3.05 10.64 22.39
C PHE A 7 2.66 9.41 21.56
N LEU A 8 2.13 9.62 20.35
CA LEU A 8 1.84 8.53 19.42
C LEU A 8 3.13 7.84 18.97
N GLN A 9 4.21 8.59 18.73
CA GLN A 9 5.50 7.99 18.35
C GLN A 9 6.13 7.15 19.46
N LEU A 10 6.01 7.59 20.71
CA LEU A 10 6.57 6.87 21.86
C LEU A 10 5.77 5.60 22.22
N GLY A 11 4.45 5.61 22.01
CA GLY A 11 3.58 4.46 22.29
C GLY A 11 3.90 3.24 21.42
N TRP A 12 4.05 3.40 20.10
CA TRP A 12 4.36 2.27 19.22
C TRP A 12 5.80 1.77 19.39
N LEU A 13 6.75 2.66 19.71
CA LEU A 13 8.13 2.26 19.99
C LEU A 13 8.24 1.45 21.28
N ASN A 14 7.49 1.81 22.33
CA ASN A 14 7.42 1.02 23.56
C ASN A 14 6.75 -0.34 23.33
N ALA A 15 5.67 -0.39 22.54
CA ALA A 15 5.03 -1.64 22.17
C ALA A 15 5.97 -2.57 21.37
N ILE A 16 6.74 -2.03 20.42
CA ILE A 16 7.73 -2.81 19.68
C ILE A 16 8.87 -3.29 20.59
N ARG A 17 9.29 -2.49 21.57
CA ARG A 17 10.34 -2.88 22.53
C ARG A 17 9.86 -4.01 23.46
N GLU A 18 8.66 -3.90 24.01
CA GLU A 18 8.06 -4.96 24.83
C GLU A 18 7.90 -6.26 24.02
N TRP A 19 7.51 -6.15 22.75
CA TRP A 19 7.47 -7.30 21.84
C TRP A 19 8.88 -7.84 21.55
N GLN A 20 9.89 -6.99 21.34
CA GLN A 20 11.27 -7.47 21.19
C GLN A 20 11.76 -8.25 22.42
N GLU A 21 11.38 -7.82 23.62
CA GLU A 21 11.74 -8.52 24.86
C GLU A 21 11.01 -9.87 25.02
N GLU A 22 9.78 -10.00 24.54
CA GLU A 22 9.03 -11.27 24.55
C GLU A 22 9.42 -12.26 23.42
N PHE A 23 9.92 -11.77 22.28
CA PHE A 23 10.14 -12.58 21.08
C PHE A 23 11.61 -12.90 20.75
N VAL A 24 12.59 -12.20 21.33
CA VAL A 24 14.02 -12.49 21.09
C VAL A 24 14.45 -13.73 21.90
N GLY A 25 14.26 -14.90 21.29
CA GLY A 25 14.85 -16.16 21.77
C GLY A 25 14.09 -17.43 21.38
N ASN A 26 12.77 -17.35 21.17
CA ASN A 26 11.91 -18.53 21.14
C ASN A 26 11.11 -18.74 19.84
N MET A 27 11.17 -17.82 18.87
CA MET A 27 10.29 -17.87 17.70
C MET A 27 11.04 -17.61 16.39
N SER A 28 10.76 -18.42 15.36
CA SER A 28 11.36 -18.26 14.04
C SER A 28 10.66 -17.17 13.22
N SER A 29 11.34 -16.60 12.23
CA SER A 29 10.76 -15.56 11.35
C SER A 29 9.47 -15.98 10.65
N ARG A 30 9.16 -17.29 10.55
CA ARG A 30 7.92 -17.81 9.94
C ARG A 30 6.71 -17.78 10.86
N GLU A 31 6.93 -17.85 12.17
CA GLU A 31 5.89 -17.75 13.20
C GLU A 31 5.62 -16.30 13.58
N PHE A 32 6.54 -15.39 13.22
CA PHE A 32 6.43 -13.94 13.43
C PHE A 32 5.42 -13.26 12.48
N VAL A 33 5.40 -13.63 11.21
CA VAL A 33 4.59 -12.95 10.17
C VAL A 33 3.07 -12.93 10.45
N PRO A 34 2.45 -14.00 10.98
CA PRO A 34 1.01 -13.99 11.26
C PRO A 34 0.62 -13.03 12.41
N GLU A 35 1.42 -12.95 13.48
CA GLU A 35 1.14 -12.16 14.69
C GLU A 35 1.15 -10.65 14.41
N ILE A 36 2.19 -10.15 13.76
CA ILE A 36 2.24 -8.75 13.31
C ILE A 36 1.16 -8.41 12.30
N SER A 37 0.70 -9.37 11.49
CA SER A 37 -0.38 -9.15 10.52
C SER A 37 -1.69 -8.74 11.19
N TYR A 38 -1.98 -9.21 12.41
CA TYR A 38 -3.17 -8.77 13.14
C TYR A 38 -2.99 -7.38 13.75
N ALA A 39 -1.79 -7.05 14.25
CA ALA A 39 -1.51 -5.74 14.83
C ALA A 39 -1.54 -4.60 13.79
N VAL A 40 -0.96 -4.82 12.60
CA VAL A 40 -0.89 -3.80 11.52
C VAL A 40 -2.23 -3.52 10.84
N VAL A 41 -3.21 -4.42 10.94
CA VAL A 41 -4.58 -4.18 10.41
C VAL A 41 -5.31 -3.08 11.18
N SER A 42 -4.82 -2.70 12.37
CA SER A 42 -5.46 -1.69 13.25
C SER A 42 -5.03 -0.24 12.97
N LEU A 43 -3.96 -0.01 12.19
CA LEU A 43 -3.40 1.31 11.90
C LEU A 43 -3.68 1.71 10.44
N SER A 44 -4.95 1.89 10.12
CA SER A 44 -5.38 2.45 8.84
C SER A 44 -5.16 3.97 8.82
N LEU A 45 -4.10 4.42 8.15
CA LEU A 45 -3.89 5.82 7.77
C LEU A 45 -4.97 6.26 6.76
N PRO A 46 -5.62 7.43 6.94
CA PRO A 46 -6.61 7.92 6.00
C PRO A 46 -5.88 8.59 4.83
N GLN A 47 -5.72 7.87 3.70
CA GLN A 47 -5.84 8.35 2.31
C GLN A 47 -5.19 7.35 1.35
N GLY A 48 -6.03 6.77 0.48
CA GLY A 48 -5.62 5.93 -0.64
C GLY A 48 -5.80 4.44 -0.35
N GLU A 49 -6.88 3.87 -0.89
CA GLU A 49 -7.08 2.41 -0.89
C GLU A 49 -5.98 1.74 -1.73
N ARG A 50 -4.84 1.40 -1.13
CA ARG A 50 -3.86 0.50 -1.73
C ARG A 50 -4.41 -0.93 -1.65
N LYS A 51 -5.38 -1.26 -2.49
CA LYS A 51 -5.94 -2.61 -2.62
C LYS A 51 -5.10 -3.41 -3.61
N ILE A 52 -4.63 -4.59 -3.19
CA ILE A 52 -4.01 -5.56 -4.10
C ILE A 52 -5.08 -6.05 -5.07
N LYS A 53 -4.75 -6.08 -6.36
CA LYS A 53 -5.64 -6.58 -7.42
C LYS A 53 -4.91 -7.63 -8.25
N ASN A 54 -5.59 -8.75 -8.49
CA ASN A 54 -5.09 -9.79 -9.38
C ASN A 54 -5.53 -9.47 -10.81
N LEU A 55 -4.58 -9.42 -11.73
CA LEU A 55 -4.82 -9.20 -13.15
C LEU A 55 -4.34 -10.40 -13.97
N PRO A 56 -4.97 -10.67 -15.13
CA PRO A 56 -4.44 -11.60 -16.11
C PRO A 56 -3.01 -11.23 -16.54
N ARG A 57 -2.24 -12.22 -16.98
CA ARG A 57 -0.93 -11.96 -17.59
C ARG A 57 -1.10 -11.10 -18.84
N GLY A 58 -0.22 -10.11 -18.99
CA GLY A 58 -0.25 -9.19 -20.12
C GLY A 58 -1.16 -7.97 -19.93
N SER A 59 -1.84 -7.85 -18.78
CA SER A 59 -2.63 -6.65 -18.50
C SER A 59 -1.77 -5.40 -18.43
N THR A 60 -2.31 -4.32 -18.97
CA THR A 60 -1.67 -3.02 -19.03
C THR A 60 -2.17 -2.10 -17.91
N VAL A 61 -1.53 -0.94 -17.78
CA VAL A 61 -1.97 0.10 -16.86
C VAL A 61 -3.38 0.61 -17.19
N ILE A 62 -3.77 0.63 -18.48
CA ILE A 62 -5.14 0.94 -18.90
C ILE A 62 -6.13 -0.10 -18.35
N ASP A 63 -5.81 -1.40 -18.51
CA ASP A 63 -6.68 -2.48 -18.01
C ASP A 63 -6.85 -2.39 -16.49
N TYR A 64 -5.78 -2.04 -15.77
CA TYR A 64 -5.84 -1.78 -14.33
C TYR A 64 -6.76 -0.60 -13.99
N ALA A 65 -6.68 0.51 -14.72
CA ALA A 65 -7.53 1.68 -14.50
C ALA A 65 -9.03 1.35 -14.68
N TYR A 66 -9.38 0.62 -15.75
CA TYR A 66 -10.76 0.18 -16.00
C TYR A 66 -11.24 -0.87 -15.00
N MET A 67 -10.35 -1.72 -14.49
CA MET A 67 -10.67 -2.67 -13.42
C MET A 67 -10.99 -1.97 -12.08
N ILE A 68 -10.34 -0.83 -11.78
CA ILE A 68 -10.68 -0.06 -10.58
C ILE A 68 -12.08 0.53 -10.72
N HIS A 69 -12.32 1.30 -11.78
CA HIS A 69 -13.62 1.87 -12.12
C HIS A 69 -13.61 2.43 -13.55
N THR A 70 -14.74 2.31 -14.26
CA THR A 70 -14.89 2.85 -15.61
C THR A 70 -14.57 4.34 -15.69
N ASP A 71 -15.02 5.15 -14.73
CA ASP A 71 -14.72 6.59 -14.69
C ASP A 71 -13.24 6.89 -14.46
N ILE A 72 -12.51 6.04 -13.74
CA ILE A 72 -11.07 6.21 -13.53
C ILE A 72 -10.33 5.94 -14.84
N GLY A 73 -10.68 4.85 -15.54
CA GLY A 73 -10.17 4.58 -16.89
C GLY A 73 -10.44 5.72 -17.85
N ASN A 74 -11.69 6.22 -17.90
CA ASN A 74 -12.09 7.32 -18.79
C ASN A 74 -11.42 8.65 -18.48
N LYS A 75 -11.11 8.91 -17.20
CA LYS A 75 -10.46 10.16 -16.75
C LYS A 75 -8.94 10.06 -16.64
N MET A 76 -8.34 8.91 -16.95
CA MET A 76 -6.90 8.72 -16.84
C MET A 76 -6.17 9.63 -17.83
N VAL A 77 -5.20 10.40 -17.31
CA VAL A 77 -4.31 11.25 -18.14
C VAL A 77 -2.88 10.76 -18.12
N ALA A 78 -2.46 10.12 -17.04
CA ALA A 78 -1.12 9.57 -16.87
C ALA A 78 -1.16 8.44 -15.85
N ALA A 79 -0.07 7.67 -15.82
CA ALA A 79 0.12 6.68 -14.77
C ALA A 79 1.58 6.59 -14.37
N LYS A 80 1.80 6.23 -13.12
CA LYS A 80 3.11 5.89 -12.59
C LYS A 80 3.14 4.45 -12.15
N VAL A 81 4.25 3.77 -12.43
CA VAL A 81 4.54 2.44 -11.93
C VAL A 81 5.81 2.52 -11.12
N ASN A 82 5.73 2.09 -9.86
CA ASN A 82 6.80 2.21 -8.87
C ASN A 82 7.35 3.66 -8.76
N GLY A 83 6.46 4.65 -8.89
CA GLY A 83 6.78 6.08 -8.81
C GLY A 83 7.27 6.72 -10.12
N ASN A 84 7.55 5.94 -11.16
CA ASN A 84 8.04 6.45 -12.46
C ASN A 84 6.89 6.56 -13.47
N LEU A 85 6.87 7.65 -14.26
CA LEU A 85 5.90 7.80 -15.36
C LEU A 85 6.14 6.72 -16.41
N VAL A 86 5.06 6.08 -16.85
CA VAL A 86 5.10 5.02 -17.87
C VAL A 86 4.08 5.29 -18.98
N SER A 87 4.26 4.60 -20.11
CA SER A 87 3.23 4.54 -21.15
C SER A 87 1.94 3.91 -20.59
N PRO A 88 0.74 4.37 -20.98
CA PRO A 88 -0.52 3.70 -20.66
C PRO A 88 -0.57 2.21 -21.08
N THR A 89 0.18 1.85 -22.12
CA THR A 89 0.29 0.47 -22.63
C THR A 89 1.35 -0.36 -21.92
N HIS A 90 1.98 0.16 -20.86
CA HIS A 90 2.95 -0.60 -20.07
C HIS A 90 2.28 -1.84 -19.48
N VAL A 91 2.88 -3.01 -19.72
CA VAL A 91 2.40 -4.29 -19.21
C VAL A 91 2.89 -4.46 -17.78
N LEU A 92 1.94 -4.71 -16.87
CA LEU A 92 2.22 -4.82 -15.45
C LEU A 92 2.93 -6.14 -15.11
N ALA A 93 3.97 -6.03 -14.29
CA ALA A 93 4.66 -7.14 -13.66
C ALA A 93 4.12 -7.42 -12.25
N ASN A 94 4.54 -8.55 -11.67
CA ASN A 94 4.14 -8.92 -10.32
C ASN A 94 4.65 -7.91 -9.28
N ALA A 95 3.79 -7.61 -8.30
CA ALA A 95 4.11 -6.75 -7.15
C ALA A 95 4.48 -5.30 -7.50
N GLU A 96 4.06 -4.80 -8.66
CA GLU A 96 4.23 -3.40 -9.02
C GLU A 96 3.19 -2.50 -8.34
N VAL A 97 3.62 -1.31 -7.92
CA VAL A 97 2.75 -0.28 -7.37
C VAL A 97 2.32 0.66 -8.48
N VAL A 98 1.02 0.66 -8.79
CA VAL A 98 0.45 1.47 -9.85
C VAL A 98 -0.32 2.65 -9.28
N GLU A 99 -0.01 3.86 -9.74
CA GLU A 99 -0.72 5.09 -9.43
C GLU A 99 -1.36 5.63 -10.71
N ILE A 100 -2.69 5.73 -10.73
CA ILE A 100 -3.45 6.30 -11.84
C ILE A 100 -3.69 7.78 -11.55
N ILE A 101 -3.26 8.64 -12.47
CA ILE A 101 -3.46 10.07 -12.39
C ILE A 101 -4.67 10.41 -13.28
N THR A 102 -5.73 10.91 -12.65
CA THR A 102 -6.93 11.35 -13.34
C THR A 102 -7.01 12.87 -13.41
N TYR A 103 -7.69 13.41 -14.41
CA TYR A 103 -8.08 14.81 -14.36
C TYR A 103 -9.33 14.95 -13.48
N ASN A 104 -9.26 15.79 -12.45
CA ASN A 104 -10.44 16.27 -11.75
C ASN A 104 -10.77 17.64 -12.33
N HIS A 105 -11.98 17.81 -12.86
CA HIS A 105 -12.52 19.16 -13.03
C HIS A 105 -12.73 19.73 -11.62
N VAL A 106 -12.02 20.83 -11.34
CA VAL A 106 -12.23 21.66 -10.14
C VAL A 106 -13.60 22.30 -10.20
#